data_AF-A0A7S0FT74-F1
#
_entry.id   AF-A0A7S0FT74-F1
#
_cell.length_a   1.000
_cell.length_b   1.000
_cell.length_c   1.000
_cell.angle_alpha   90.00
_cell.angle_beta   90.00
_cell.angle_gamma   90.00
#
_symmetry.space_group_name_H-M   'P 1'
#
loop_
_entity.id
_entity.type
_entity.pdbx_description
1 polymer ?
#
loop_
_entity_poly.entity_id
_entity_poly.type
_entity_poly.pdbx_seq_one_letter_code
_entity_poly.pdbx_strand_id
1 'polypeptide(L)'
;APPAAPAPAAARSLHLPAFWLLLAALALPAGVGALASDGPAPALAAAAVSSAGGGELDRTARGLCLMALGVGSYALALQQRLPGVLCFLACGGATIAGAALMASLRGETYADVVKRDYLTRGVGPAGSGDLLLMSLGPALVATGVQMFQYRARIRALSLVLLGTCAAVSLVNILSTVALAPVLGISPEVSLAATMRCVTIPMALPTHALLCEKAQMEANVAYVALCAGVSGLMGFGISRAVLSTALCAAPAAQPVARGVASGVSAHVLGTAAFAAAEPEAFAWGMLAMATSGVASAAWICSCPPVRDLTVVLARRGAPAAEGSAEGR
;
A
#
# COMPACT_ATOMS: atom_id res chain seq x y z
N ALA A 1 24.75 17.22 27.94
CA ALA A 1 23.39 16.88 28.40
C ALA A 1 23.35 15.40 28.74
N PRO A 2 22.82 14.98 29.89
CA PRO A 2 22.66 13.57 30.21
C PRO A 2 21.76 12.90 29.15
N PRO A 3 21.94 11.60 28.85
CA PRO A 3 21.06 10.88 27.94
C PRO A 3 19.63 10.93 28.49
N ALA A 4 18.69 11.37 27.63
CA ALA A 4 17.27 11.40 27.97
C ALA A 4 16.84 9.99 28.41
N ALA A 5 16.20 9.90 29.57
CA ALA A 5 15.61 8.66 30.06
C ALA A 5 14.67 8.08 28.99
N PRO A 6 14.69 6.75 28.74
CA PRO A 6 13.76 6.13 27.82
C PRO A 6 12.33 6.45 28.26
N ALA A 7 11.52 7.00 27.35
CA ALA A 7 10.12 7.31 27.63
C ALA A 7 9.42 6.06 28.22
N PRO A 8 8.58 6.22 29.26
CA PRO A 8 7.89 5.09 29.86
C PRO A 8 7.11 4.35 28.78
N ALA A 9 7.25 3.02 28.75
CA ALA A 9 6.52 2.16 27.84
C ALA A 9 5.01 2.45 28.00
N ALA A 10 4.42 3.15 27.02
CA ALA A 10 3.01 3.45 27.02
C ALA A 10 2.22 2.16 27.31
N ALA A 11 1.34 2.22 28.32
CA ALA A 11 0.50 1.10 28.70
C ALA A 11 -0.24 0.57 27.45
N ARG A 12 -0.29 -0.76 27.30
CA ARG A 12 -0.98 -1.42 26.17
C ARG A 12 -2.48 -1.14 26.25
N SER A 13 -2.93 -0.05 25.65
CA SER A 13 -4.36 0.28 25.57
C SER A 13 -5.00 -0.55 24.45
N LEU A 14 -5.58 -1.69 24.84
CA LEU A 14 -6.30 -2.60 23.94
C LEU A 14 -7.68 -2.05 23.50
N HIS A 15 -8.09 -0.88 24.00
CA HIS A 15 -9.41 -0.30 23.70
C HIS A 15 -9.64 -0.05 22.21
N LEU A 16 -8.64 0.48 21.50
CA LEU A 16 -8.76 0.78 20.07
C LEU A 16 -8.87 -0.48 19.19
N PRO A 17 -7.98 -1.49 19.30
CA PRO A 17 -8.14 -2.72 18.53
C PRO A 17 -9.40 -3.49 18.94
N ALA A 18 -9.75 -3.51 20.23
CA ALA A 18 -10.99 -4.15 20.69
C ALA A 18 -12.23 -3.48 20.10
N PHE A 19 -12.28 -2.15 20.05
CA PHE A 19 -13.39 -1.42 19.42
C PHE A 19 -13.60 -1.84 17.96
N TRP A 20 -12.53 -1.87 17.15
CA TRP A 20 -12.63 -2.25 15.75
C TRP A 20 -13.01 -3.72 15.55
N LEU A 21 -12.45 -4.63 16.35
CA LEU A 21 -12.78 -6.05 16.25
C LEU A 21 -14.21 -6.35 16.74
N LEU A 22 -14.68 -5.65 17.78
CA LEU A 22 -16.07 -5.72 18.22
C LEU A 22 -17.02 -5.17 17.16
N LEU A 23 -16.66 -4.06 16.50
CA LEU A 23 -17.43 -3.50 15.39
C LEU A 23 -17.52 -4.50 14.22
N ALA A 24 -16.43 -5.19 13.89
CA ALA A 24 -16.43 -6.24 12.87
C ALA A 24 -17.34 -7.42 13.26
N ALA A 25 -17.26 -7.87 14.51
CA ALA A 25 -18.08 -8.96 15.04
C ALA A 25 -19.57 -8.61 15.08
N LEU A 26 -19.92 -7.35 15.41
CA LEU A 26 -21.31 -6.87 15.43
C LEU A 26 -21.88 -6.64 14.03
N ALA A 27 -21.05 -6.24 13.06
CA ALA A 27 -21.48 -5.98 11.70
C ALA A 27 -21.63 -7.27 10.86
N LEU A 28 -20.97 -8.37 11.25
CA LEU A 28 -21.00 -9.64 10.51
C LEU A 28 -22.43 -10.27 10.45
N PRO A 29 -23.18 -10.44 11.56
CA PRO A 29 -24.52 -11.03 11.54
C PRO A 29 -25.52 -10.22 10.70
N ALA A 30 -25.45 -8.89 10.77
CA ALA A 30 -26.23 -7.99 9.94
C ALA A 30 -25.84 -8.13 8.45
N GLY A 31 -24.54 -8.19 8.17
CA GLY A 31 -24.04 -8.29 6.80
C GLY A 31 -24.39 -9.60 6.07
N VAL A 32 -24.51 -10.71 6.80
CA VAL A 32 -24.88 -12.03 6.24
C VAL A 32 -26.39 -12.33 6.29
N GLY A 33 -27.22 -11.40 6.79
CA GLY A 33 -28.68 -11.57 6.88
C GLY A 33 -29.16 -12.46 8.01
N ALA A 34 -28.31 -12.78 9.00
CA ALA A 34 -28.65 -13.68 10.13
C ALA A 34 -29.55 -13.03 11.19
N LEU A 35 -29.69 -11.70 11.19
CA LEU A 35 -30.62 -10.99 12.09
C LEU A 35 -32.10 -11.08 11.66
N ALA A 36 -32.38 -11.68 10.49
CA ALA A 36 -33.74 -11.93 10.03
C ALA A 36 -34.39 -13.20 10.62
N SER A 37 -33.66 -13.99 11.41
CA SER A 37 -34.20 -15.17 12.12
C SER A 37 -34.26 -14.93 13.63
N ASP A 38 -35.46 -14.60 14.12
CA ASP A 38 -35.98 -14.83 15.49
C ASP A 38 -35.07 -14.55 16.70
N GLY A 39 -34.75 -13.28 16.96
CA GLY A 39 -34.18 -12.86 18.25
C GLY A 39 -34.33 -11.37 18.56
N PRO A 40 -34.42 -10.95 19.83
CA PRO A 40 -34.58 -9.54 20.19
C PRO A 40 -33.30 -8.78 19.86
N ALA A 41 -33.29 -8.07 18.73
CA ALA A 41 -32.18 -7.20 18.36
C ALA A 41 -32.01 -6.09 19.42
N PRO A 42 -30.77 -5.75 19.83
CA PRO A 42 -30.55 -4.62 20.71
C PRO A 42 -31.10 -3.34 20.07
N ALA A 43 -31.80 -2.52 20.86
CA ALA A 43 -32.61 -1.39 20.39
C ALA A 43 -31.88 -0.39 19.46
N LEU A 44 -30.54 -0.32 19.52
CA LEU A 44 -29.73 0.49 18.62
C LEU A 44 -29.66 -0.06 17.18
N ALA A 45 -29.65 -1.39 17.02
CA ALA A 45 -29.69 -2.05 15.71
C ALA A 45 -31.08 -1.96 15.09
N ALA A 46 -32.14 -2.10 15.90
CA ALA A 46 -33.53 -1.97 15.45
C ALA A 46 -33.88 -0.53 14.99
N ALA A 47 -33.31 0.50 15.65
CA ALA A 47 -33.49 1.89 15.25
C ALA A 47 -32.73 2.26 13.96
N ALA A 48 -31.62 1.59 13.66
CA ALA A 48 -30.92 1.75 12.39
C ALA A 48 -31.67 1.05 11.24
N VAL A 49 -32.18 -0.17 11.48
CA VAL A 49 -32.92 -1.00 10.52
C VAL A 49 -34.24 -0.36 10.05
N SER A 50 -34.88 0.51 10.86
CA SER A 50 -36.17 1.11 10.49
C SER A 50 -36.08 2.32 9.54
N SER A 51 -34.89 2.86 9.28
CA SER A 51 -34.71 4.13 8.54
C SER A 51 -34.06 4.00 7.16
N ALA A 52 -33.45 2.86 6.83
CA ALA A 52 -32.93 2.57 5.50
C ALA A 52 -33.39 1.16 5.07
N GLY A 53 -33.84 1.02 3.83
CA GLY A 53 -34.38 -0.25 3.32
C GLY A 53 -33.42 -1.40 3.59
N GLY A 54 -33.90 -2.53 4.11
CA GLY A 54 -33.06 -3.60 4.69
C GLY A 54 -31.89 -4.06 3.80
N GLY A 55 -32.04 -4.06 2.48
CA GLY A 55 -30.96 -4.43 1.55
C GLY A 55 -29.81 -3.42 1.41
N GLU A 56 -29.95 -2.20 1.93
CA GLU A 56 -28.93 -1.14 1.92
C GLU A 56 -28.16 -1.11 3.27
N LEU A 57 -28.86 -1.40 4.37
CA LEU A 57 -28.23 -1.63 5.68
C LEU A 57 -27.32 -2.86 5.67
N ASP A 58 -27.76 -3.97 5.06
CA ASP A 58 -26.94 -5.19 5.01
C ASP A 58 -25.66 -4.96 4.20
N ARG A 59 -25.72 -4.15 3.13
CA ARG A 59 -24.55 -3.80 2.32
C ARG A 59 -23.56 -2.92 3.07
N THR A 60 -24.04 -1.89 3.76
CA THR A 60 -23.18 -1.02 4.56
C THR A 60 -22.57 -1.76 5.75
N ALA A 61 -23.33 -2.68 6.38
CA ALA A 61 -22.81 -3.57 7.41
C ALA A 61 -21.68 -4.48 6.91
N ARG A 62 -21.82 -5.07 5.70
CA ARG A 62 -20.74 -5.86 5.08
C ARG A 62 -19.49 -5.02 4.81
N GLY A 63 -19.67 -3.85 4.21
CA GLY A 63 -18.60 -2.90 3.95
C GLY A 63 -17.85 -2.53 5.23
N LEU A 64 -18.59 -2.23 6.30
CA LEU A 64 -18.04 -1.89 7.61
C LEU A 64 -17.33 -3.08 8.28
N CYS A 65 -17.88 -4.28 8.16
CA CYS A 65 -17.34 -5.49 8.77
C CYS A 65 -15.91 -5.78 8.28
N LEU A 66 -15.70 -5.88 6.96
CA LEU A 66 -14.37 -6.22 6.43
C LEU A 66 -13.36 -5.09 6.64
N MET A 67 -13.80 -3.82 6.58
CA MET A 67 -12.95 -2.68 6.90
C MET A 67 -12.51 -2.73 8.37
N ALA A 68 -13.45 -2.92 9.30
CA ALA A 68 -13.19 -2.98 10.73
C ALA A 68 -12.31 -4.18 11.09
N LEU A 69 -12.46 -5.31 10.41
CA LEU A 69 -11.61 -6.48 10.58
C LEU A 69 -10.17 -6.22 10.15
N GLY A 70 -9.95 -5.58 9.00
CA GLY A 70 -8.62 -5.19 8.53
C GLY A 70 -7.95 -4.16 9.44
N VAL A 71 -8.67 -3.08 9.79
CA VAL A 71 -8.15 -2.02 10.67
C VAL A 71 -7.89 -2.57 12.09
N GLY A 72 -8.80 -3.37 12.63
CA GLY A 72 -8.69 -3.95 13.98
C GLY A 72 -7.54 -4.95 14.11
N SER A 73 -7.36 -5.82 13.12
CA SER A 73 -6.23 -6.78 13.10
C SER A 73 -4.88 -6.07 12.94
N TYR A 74 -4.79 -5.03 12.10
CA TYR A 74 -3.60 -4.17 12.02
C TYR A 74 -3.29 -3.49 13.35
N ALA A 75 -4.29 -2.85 13.96
CA ALA A 75 -4.14 -2.17 15.24
C ALA A 75 -3.72 -3.13 16.37
N LEU A 76 -4.28 -4.34 16.39
CA LEU A 76 -3.92 -5.37 17.36
C LEU A 76 -2.46 -5.82 17.19
N ALA A 77 -2.05 -6.11 15.95
CA ALA A 77 -0.67 -6.50 15.64
C ALA A 77 0.34 -5.41 16.05
N LEU A 78 -0.01 -4.14 15.80
CA LEU A 78 0.81 -2.99 16.20
C LEU A 78 0.93 -2.88 17.73
N GLN A 79 -0.17 -3.06 18.47
CA GLN A 79 -0.19 -3.04 19.93
C GLN A 79 0.60 -4.20 20.56
N GLN A 80 0.63 -5.35 19.89
CA GLN A 80 1.48 -6.48 20.27
C GLN A 80 2.97 -6.26 19.95
N ARG A 81 3.33 -5.10 19.37
CA ARG A 81 4.71 -4.75 18.95
C ARG A 81 5.28 -5.76 17.96
N LEU A 82 4.43 -6.36 17.13
CA LEU A 82 4.90 -7.22 16.06
C LEU A 82 5.70 -6.39 15.04
N PRO A 83 6.72 -6.98 14.39
CA PRO A 83 7.40 -6.33 13.28
C PRO A 83 6.36 -5.94 12.21
N GLY A 84 6.53 -4.78 11.58
CA GLY A 84 5.52 -4.22 10.66
C GLY A 84 5.15 -5.15 9.49
N VAL A 85 6.03 -6.09 9.12
CA VAL A 85 5.72 -7.15 8.16
C VAL A 85 4.56 -8.02 8.63
N LEU A 86 4.58 -8.44 9.90
CA LEU A 86 3.49 -9.22 10.48
C LEU A 86 2.21 -8.39 10.64
N CYS A 87 2.32 -7.08 10.90
CA CYS A 87 1.14 -6.20 10.91
C CYS A 87 0.45 -6.15 9.55
N PHE A 88 1.22 -6.07 8.47
CA PHE A 88 0.70 -6.09 7.09
C PHE A 88 0.05 -7.44 6.76
N LEU A 89 0.73 -8.55 7.09
CA LEU A 89 0.21 -9.90 6.86
C LEU A 89 -1.05 -10.17 7.70
N ALA A 90 -1.11 -9.70 8.95
CA ALA A 90 -2.29 -9.82 9.80
C ALA A 90 -3.49 -9.08 9.22
N CYS A 91 -3.30 -7.83 8.77
CA CYS A 91 -4.34 -7.02 8.14
C CYS A 91 -4.89 -7.66 6.85
N GLY A 92 -3.99 -8.01 5.92
CA GLY A 92 -4.36 -8.62 4.66
C GLY A 92 -4.99 -10.00 4.84
N GLY A 93 -4.38 -10.85 5.68
CA GLY A 93 -4.87 -12.19 5.98
C GLY A 93 -6.24 -12.17 6.64
N ALA A 94 -6.46 -11.29 7.63
CA ALA A 94 -7.76 -11.15 8.28
C ALA A 94 -8.84 -10.67 7.30
N THR A 95 -8.53 -9.71 6.43
CA THR A 95 -9.48 -9.20 5.43
C THR A 95 -9.86 -10.28 4.40
N ILE A 96 -8.86 -11.03 3.90
CA ILE A 96 -9.09 -12.13 2.95
C ILE A 96 -9.90 -13.25 3.62
N ALA A 97 -9.53 -13.66 4.83
CA ALA A 97 -10.24 -14.69 5.58
C ALA A 97 -11.67 -14.25 5.91
N GLY A 98 -11.88 -12.99 6.28
CA GLY A 98 -13.22 -12.43 6.52
C GLY A 98 -14.09 -12.43 5.28
N ALA A 99 -13.54 -12.06 4.11
CA ALA A 99 -14.26 -12.11 2.85
C ALA A 99 -14.57 -13.56 2.42
N ALA A 100 -13.64 -14.50 2.62
CA ALA A 100 -13.87 -15.92 2.35
C ALA A 100 -14.94 -16.52 3.29
N LEU A 101 -14.92 -16.18 4.57
CA LEU A 101 -15.95 -16.57 5.53
C LEU A 101 -17.31 -16.02 5.11
N MET A 102 -17.39 -14.75 4.74
CA MET A 102 -18.62 -14.11 4.28
C MET A 102 -19.17 -14.77 3.00
N ALA A 103 -18.28 -15.14 2.07
CA ALA A 103 -18.65 -15.90 0.87
C ALA A 103 -19.24 -17.28 1.23
N SER A 104 -18.59 -18.00 2.16
CA SER A 104 -19.05 -19.32 2.60
C SER A 104 -20.40 -19.28 3.31
N LEU A 105 -20.63 -18.28 4.16
CA LEU A 105 -21.88 -18.11 4.90
C LEU A 105 -23.05 -17.73 4.00
N ARG A 106 -22.78 -17.08 2.86
CA ARG A 106 -23.80 -16.66 1.89
C ARG A 106 -23.98 -17.63 0.71
N GLY A 107 -23.12 -18.65 0.61
CA GLY A 107 -23.10 -19.54 -0.55
C GLY A 107 -22.70 -18.84 -1.86
N GLU A 108 -21.93 -17.75 -1.77
CA GLU A 108 -21.46 -16.96 -2.92
C GLU A 108 -19.99 -17.24 -3.24
N THR A 109 -19.53 -16.84 -4.42
CA THR A 109 -18.09 -16.95 -4.74
C THR A 109 -17.30 -15.82 -4.08
N TYR A 110 -16.04 -16.09 -3.73
CA TYR A 110 -15.13 -15.06 -3.18
C TYR A 110 -15.02 -13.83 -4.09
N ALA A 111 -14.99 -14.05 -5.42
CA ALA A 111 -14.89 -12.97 -6.40
C ALA A 111 -16.12 -12.05 -6.36
N ASP A 112 -17.31 -12.59 -6.13
CA ASP A 112 -18.54 -11.82 -6.05
C ASP A 112 -18.57 -10.95 -4.80
N VAL A 113 -18.15 -11.49 -3.65
CA VAL A 113 -18.03 -10.73 -2.39
C VAL A 113 -17.01 -9.60 -2.54
N VAL A 114 -15.85 -9.86 -3.14
CA VAL A 114 -14.84 -8.81 -3.34
C VAL A 114 -15.36 -7.70 -4.28
N LYS A 115 -16.04 -8.05 -5.37
CA LYS A 115 -16.57 -7.06 -6.31
C LYS A 115 -17.75 -6.26 -5.76
N ARG A 116 -18.63 -6.90 -4.97
CA ARG A 116 -19.89 -6.29 -4.52
C ARG A 116 -19.80 -5.63 -3.15
N ASP A 117 -18.92 -6.12 -2.28
CA ASP A 117 -18.88 -5.70 -0.87
C ASP A 117 -17.51 -5.07 -0.49
N TYR A 118 -16.42 -5.39 -1.20
CA TYR A 118 -15.11 -4.79 -0.93
C TYR A 118 -14.84 -3.55 -1.79
N LEU A 119 -14.94 -3.61 -3.12
CA LEU A 119 -14.58 -2.49 -4.00
C LEU A 119 -15.68 -2.20 -5.03
N THR A 120 -16.68 -1.40 -4.64
CA THR A 120 -17.89 -1.12 -5.44
C THR A 120 -17.71 0.01 -6.45
N ARG A 121 -16.63 0.81 -6.32
CA ARG A 121 -16.29 1.90 -7.26
C ARG A 121 -17.44 2.89 -7.49
N GLY A 122 -18.27 3.11 -6.47
CA GLY A 122 -19.40 4.04 -6.53
C GLY A 122 -20.68 3.47 -7.16
N VAL A 123 -20.72 2.18 -7.51
CA VAL A 123 -21.95 1.51 -7.92
C VAL A 123 -22.70 1.02 -6.67
N GLY A 124 -23.45 1.92 -6.04
CA GLY A 124 -24.24 1.64 -4.83
C GLY A 124 -23.54 2.02 -3.52
N PRO A 125 -23.91 1.41 -2.37
CA PRO A 125 -23.31 1.67 -1.08
C PRO A 125 -21.80 1.44 -1.11
N ALA A 126 -21.04 2.26 -0.37
CA ALA A 126 -19.59 2.17 -0.32
C ALA A 126 -19.14 0.82 0.26
N GLY A 127 -18.32 0.09 -0.51
CA GLY A 127 -17.65 -1.11 -0.02
C GLY A 127 -16.52 -0.77 0.94
N SER A 128 -15.95 -1.79 1.58
CA SER A 128 -14.87 -1.63 2.56
C SER A 128 -13.65 -0.89 2.00
N GLY A 129 -13.23 -1.27 0.80
CA GLY A 129 -12.15 -0.63 0.06
C GLY A 129 -12.49 0.80 -0.35
N ASP A 130 -13.75 1.10 -0.69
CA ASP A 130 -14.17 2.47 -1.01
C ASP A 130 -14.08 3.36 0.25
N LEU A 131 -14.46 2.86 1.42
CA LEU A 131 -14.30 3.59 2.70
C LEU A 131 -12.82 3.86 3.04
N LEU A 132 -11.94 2.89 2.78
CA LEU A 132 -10.49 3.07 2.93
C LEU A 132 -9.96 4.12 1.94
N LEU A 133 -10.45 4.10 0.69
CA LEU A 133 -10.09 5.10 -0.32
C LEU A 133 -10.62 6.49 0.05
N MET A 134 -11.82 6.59 0.62
CA MET A 134 -12.36 7.86 1.14
C MET A 134 -11.50 8.44 2.26
N SER A 135 -10.91 7.57 3.10
CA SER A 135 -10.01 7.96 4.19
C SER A 135 -8.65 8.49 3.71
N LEU A 136 -8.28 8.21 2.46
CA LEU A 136 -7.02 8.67 1.88
C LEU A 136 -6.96 10.21 1.75
N GLY A 137 -8.07 10.86 1.39
CA GLY A 137 -8.14 12.31 1.24
C GLY A 137 -7.75 13.07 2.53
N PRO A 138 -8.46 12.82 3.65
CA PRO A 138 -8.10 13.39 4.95
C PRO A 138 -6.66 13.05 5.38
N ALA A 139 -6.19 11.82 5.14
CA ALA A 139 -4.82 11.42 5.47
C ALA A 139 -3.77 12.20 4.67
N LEU A 140 -4.03 12.49 3.39
CA LEU A 140 -3.16 13.33 2.55
C LEU A 140 -3.15 14.79 3.04
N VAL A 141 -4.29 15.34 3.44
CA VAL A 141 -4.36 16.69 4.02
C VAL A 141 -3.56 16.77 5.32
N ALA A 142 -3.75 15.81 6.23
CA ALA A 142 -2.98 15.73 7.47
C ALA A 142 -1.47 15.62 7.21
N THR A 143 -1.08 14.84 6.20
CA THR A 143 0.32 14.74 5.74
C THR A 143 0.84 16.08 5.22
N GLY A 144 0.04 16.82 4.44
CA GLY A 144 0.37 18.14 3.94
C GLY A 144 0.59 19.17 5.06
N VAL A 145 -0.20 19.11 6.13
CA VAL A 145 -0.01 19.96 7.32
C VAL A 145 1.36 19.69 7.96
N GLN A 146 1.77 18.42 8.10
CA GLN A 146 3.09 18.08 8.61
C GLN A 146 4.21 18.62 7.72
N MET A 147 4.09 18.48 6.39
CA MET A 147 5.06 19.06 5.45
C MET A 147 5.14 20.59 5.54
N PHE A 148 4.01 21.26 5.74
CA PHE A 148 3.96 22.72 5.86
C PHE A 148 4.75 23.24 7.07
N GLN A 149 4.79 22.48 8.18
CA GLN A 149 5.59 22.83 9.36
C GLN A 149 7.09 22.89 9.02
N TYR A 150 7.58 22.00 8.14
CA TYR A 150 8.98 21.92 7.75
C TYR A 150 9.31 22.64 6.42
N ARG A 151 8.39 23.45 5.88
CA ARG A 151 8.48 24.06 4.52
C ARG A 151 9.78 24.86 4.27
N ALA A 152 10.31 25.56 5.26
CA ALA A 152 11.53 26.35 5.10
C ALA A 152 12.74 25.45 4.82
N ARG A 153 12.83 24.34 5.57
CA ARG A 153 13.87 23.33 5.40
C ARG A 153 13.69 22.55 4.11
N ILE A 154 12.44 22.22 3.75
CA ILE A 154 12.10 21.59 2.47
C ILE A 154 12.55 22.46 1.29
N ARG A 155 12.28 23.78 1.33
CA ARG A 155 12.74 24.71 0.29
C ARG A 155 14.26 24.75 0.17
N ALA A 156 14.95 24.85 1.30
CA ALA A 156 16.42 24.90 1.33
C ALA A 156 17.09 23.65 0.75
N LEU A 157 16.50 22.46 0.96
CA LEU A 157 17.06 21.18 0.49
C LEU A 157 16.32 20.60 -0.72
N SER A 158 15.45 21.37 -1.37
CA SER A 158 14.60 20.90 -2.47
C SER A 158 15.40 20.33 -3.64
N LEU A 159 16.47 21.02 -4.05
CA LEU A 159 17.35 20.56 -5.12
C LEU A 159 18.07 19.26 -4.78
N VAL A 160 18.53 19.12 -3.53
CA VAL A 160 19.18 17.89 -3.05
C VAL A 160 18.19 16.74 -3.09
N LEU A 161 16.96 16.95 -2.61
CA LEU A 161 15.92 15.94 -2.64
C LEU A 161 15.56 15.51 -4.05
N LEU A 162 15.32 16.48 -4.95
CA LEU A 162 14.95 16.22 -6.34
C LEU A 162 16.06 15.47 -7.07
N GLY A 163 17.31 15.93 -6.94
CA GLY A 163 18.47 15.27 -7.54
C GLY A 163 18.65 13.84 -7.01
N THR A 164 18.53 13.64 -5.70
CA THR A 164 18.63 12.31 -5.08
C THR A 164 17.52 11.38 -5.57
N CYS A 165 16.27 11.84 -5.57
CA CYS A 165 15.13 11.03 -6.02
C CYS A 165 15.20 10.74 -7.53
N ALA A 166 15.70 11.66 -8.35
CA ALA A 166 15.91 11.44 -9.78
C ALA A 166 16.99 10.39 -10.03
N ALA A 167 18.12 10.46 -9.33
CA ALA A 167 19.19 9.47 -9.46
C ALA A 167 18.73 8.07 -8.96
N VAL A 168 18.12 8.01 -7.78
CA VAL A 168 17.67 6.74 -7.20
C VAL A 168 16.54 6.11 -8.01
N SER A 169 15.59 6.90 -8.54
CA SER A 169 14.53 6.35 -9.40
C SER A 169 15.08 5.75 -10.69
N LEU A 170 16.07 6.39 -11.32
CA LEU A 170 16.74 5.84 -12.50
C LEU A 170 17.45 4.52 -12.18
N VAL A 171 18.22 4.49 -11.09
CA VAL A 171 18.89 3.27 -10.62
C VAL A 171 17.85 2.17 -10.33
N ASN A 172 16.73 2.52 -9.69
CA ASN A 172 15.65 1.56 -9.41
C ASN A 172 15.07 0.96 -10.70
N ILE A 173 14.75 1.78 -11.70
CA ILE A 173 14.22 1.30 -12.99
C ILE A 173 15.22 0.34 -13.64
N LEU A 174 16.47 0.79 -13.84
CA LEU A 174 17.48 0.05 -14.59
C LEU A 174 17.92 -1.22 -13.86
N SER A 175 18.12 -1.16 -12.55
CA SER A 175 18.49 -2.35 -11.75
C SER A 175 17.37 -3.39 -11.75
N THR A 176 16.10 -2.96 -11.70
CA THR A 176 14.96 -3.88 -11.71
C THR A 176 14.92 -4.68 -13.01
N VAL A 177 14.98 -4.02 -14.17
CA VAL A 177 14.94 -4.73 -15.47
C VAL A 177 16.24 -5.47 -15.80
N ALA A 178 17.37 -5.09 -15.19
CA ALA A 178 18.62 -5.84 -15.34
C ALA A 178 18.63 -7.14 -14.51
N LEU A 179 18.06 -7.10 -13.30
CA LEU A 179 18.06 -8.25 -12.39
C LEU A 179 16.87 -9.20 -12.63
N ALA A 180 15.73 -8.70 -13.06
CA ALA A 180 14.53 -9.51 -13.25
C ALA A 180 14.73 -10.73 -14.19
N PRO A 181 15.41 -10.60 -15.35
CA PRO A 181 15.73 -11.74 -16.20
C PRO A 181 16.62 -12.79 -15.51
N VAL A 182 17.59 -12.36 -14.71
CA VAL A 182 18.51 -13.25 -13.98
C VAL A 182 17.75 -14.06 -12.92
N LEU A 183 16.67 -13.50 -12.37
CA LEU A 183 15.79 -14.16 -11.42
C LEU A 183 14.67 -14.99 -12.08
N GLY A 184 14.62 -15.06 -13.42
CA GLY A 184 13.58 -15.79 -14.16
C GLY A 184 12.19 -15.13 -14.08
N ILE A 185 12.13 -13.82 -13.80
CA ILE A 185 10.88 -13.07 -13.75
C ILE A 185 10.42 -12.75 -15.18
N SER A 186 9.12 -12.93 -15.45
CA SER A 186 8.53 -12.66 -16.76
C SER A 186 8.69 -11.17 -17.15
N PRO A 187 8.76 -10.86 -18.46
CA PRO A 187 8.94 -9.48 -18.90
C PRO A 187 7.78 -8.56 -18.47
N GLU A 188 6.54 -9.06 -18.42
CA GLU A 188 5.40 -8.25 -17.96
C GLU A 188 5.56 -7.86 -16.48
N VAL A 189 5.93 -8.83 -15.63
CA VAL A 189 6.15 -8.59 -14.20
C VAL A 189 7.39 -7.72 -13.99
N SER A 190 8.44 -7.87 -14.81
CA SER A 190 9.63 -7.03 -14.78
C SER A 190 9.29 -5.56 -15.06
N LEU A 191 8.47 -5.29 -16.09
CA LEU A 191 8.03 -3.94 -16.39
C LEU A 191 7.15 -3.37 -15.27
N ALA A 192 6.27 -4.18 -14.69
CA ALA A 192 5.48 -3.77 -13.53
C ALA A 192 6.35 -3.43 -12.31
N ALA A 193 7.41 -4.19 -12.07
CA ALA A 193 8.33 -3.98 -10.97
C ALA A 193 9.12 -2.67 -11.08
N THR A 194 9.30 -2.11 -12.28
CA THR A 194 9.96 -0.79 -12.42
C THR A 194 9.23 0.32 -11.67
N MET A 195 7.91 0.21 -11.56
CA MET A 195 7.04 1.18 -10.88
C MET A 195 6.67 0.76 -9.45
N ARG A 196 7.40 -0.20 -8.85
CA ARG A 196 7.09 -0.78 -7.53
C ARG A 196 7.09 0.22 -6.35
N CYS A 197 7.87 1.31 -6.43
CA CYS A 197 7.95 2.30 -5.35
C CYS A 197 7.10 3.56 -5.61
N VAL A 198 6.18 3.50 -6.58
CA VAL A 198 5.44 4.67 -7.09
C VAL A 198 3.96 4.56 -6.74
N THR A 199 3.31 5.71 -6.52
CA THR A 199 1.87 5.75 -6.25
C THR A 199 1.07 5.26 -7.44
N ILE A 200 -0.02 4.53 -7.20
CA ILE A 200 -0.89 3.93 -8.23
C ILE A 200 -1.25 4.92 -9.37
N PRO A 201 -1.67 6.19 -9.09
CA PRO A 201 -2.01 7.13 -10.15
C PRO A 201 -0.87 7.44 -11.13
N MET A 202 0.39 7.35 -10.69
CA MET A 202 1.56 7.55 -11.53
C MET A 202 2.07 6.23 -12.13
N ALA A 203 1.94 5.13 -11.38
CA ALA A 203 2.43 3.81 -11.78
C ALA A 203 1.63 3.22 -12.96
N LEU A 204 0.29 3.28 -12.91
CA LEU A 204 -0.55 2.61 -13.92
C LEU A 204 -0.40 3.19 -15.33
N PRO A 205 -0.46 4.52 -15.55
CA PRO A 205 -0.28 5.07 -16.89
C PRO A 205 1.14 4.82 -17.43
N THR A 206 2.15 4.90 -16.56
CA THR A 206 3.55 4.67 -16.95
C THR A 206 3.79 3.21 -17.34
N HIS A 207 3.24 2.26 -16.58
CA HIS A 207 3.28 0.84 -16.95
C HIS A 207 2.51 0.57 -18.24
N ALA A 208 1.32 1.14 -18.42
CA ALA A 208 0.53 0.95 -19.63
C ALA A 208 1.34 1.37 -20.87
N LEU A 209 2.02 2.51 -20.80
CA LEU A 209 2.92 2.99 -21.85
C LEU A 209 4.10 2.04 -22.11
N LEU A 210 4.73 1.50 -21.06
CA LEU A 210 5.80 0.51 -21.21
C LEU A 210 5.32 -0.78 -21.89
N CYS A 211 4.15 -1.28 -21.49
CA CYS A 211 3.55 -2.47 -22.09
C CYS A 211 3.10 -2.26 -23.52
N GLU A 212 2.53 -1.10 -23.86
CA GLU A 212 2.21 -0.74 -25.24
C GLU A 212 3.46 -0.79 -26.12
N LYS A 213 4.56 -0.17 -25.66
CA LYS A 213 5.86 -0.23 -26.36
C LYS A 213 6.43 -1.64 -26.45
N ALA A 214 6.21 -2.45 -25.43
CA ALA A 214 6.61 -3.84 -25.40
C ALA A 214 5.60 -4.79 -26.07
N GLN A 215 4.52 -4.30 -26.68
CA GLN A 215 3.44 -5.11 -27.27
C GLN A 215 2.92 -6.18 -26.31
N MET A 216 2.74 -5.81 -25.04
CA MET A 216 2.27 -6.67 -23.95
C MET A 216 0.97 -6.11 -23.37
N GLU A 217 0.19 -6.97 -22.73
CA GLU A 217 -1.01 -6.55 -22.00
C GLU A 217 -0.64 -5.94 -20.64
N ALA A 218 -1.21 -4.78 -20.32
CA ALA A 218 -0.97 -4.11 -19.05
C ALA A 218 -1.89 -4.67 -17.95
N ASN A 219 -1.31 -5.33 -16.94
CA ASN A 219 -2.05 -5.91 -15.83
C ASN A 219 -1.82 -5.15 -14.52
N VAL A 220 -2.89 -4.51 -14.03
CA VAL A 220 -2.91 -3.76 -12.76
C VAL A 220 -2.51 -4.63 -11.56
N ALA A 221 -2.83 -5.93 -11.58
CA ALA A 221 -2.50 -6.84 -10.49
C ALA A 221 -0.98 -6.99 -10.31
N TYR A 222 -0.19 -6.97 -11.39
CA TYR A 222 1.27 -7.06 -11.28
C TYR A 222 1.87 -5.81 -10.64
N VAL A 223 1.35 -4.62 -10.98
CA VAL A 223 1.76 -3.36 -10.34
C VAL A 223 1.49 -3.42 -8.84
N ALA A 224 0.26 -3.79 -8.48
CA ALA A 224 -0.16 -3.86 -7.08
C ALA A 224 0.67 -4.88 -6.29
N LEU A 225 0.93 -6.06 -6.88
CA LEU A 225 1.77 -7.09 -6.28
C LEU A 225 3.20 -6.62 -6.06
N CYS A 226 3.85 -6.06 -7.09
CA CYS A 226 5.21 -5.56 -7.00
C CYS A 226 5.32 -4.42 -5.97
N ALA A 227 4.34 -3.51 -5.95
CA ALA A 227 4.30 -2.42 -4.98
C ALA A 227 4.11 -2.92 -3.54
N GLY A 228 3.21 -3.88 -3.32
CA GLY A 228 2.98 -4.48 -2.01
C GLY A 228 4.22 -5.21 -1.48
N VAL A 229 4.81 -6.09 -2.29
CA VAL A 229 6.00 -6.88 -1.92
C VAL A 229 7.20 -5.96 -1.66
N SER A 230 7.45 -5.00 -2.55
CA SER A 230 8.58 -4.08 -2.39
C SER A 230 8.42 -3.16 -1.19
N GLY A 231 7.22 -2.65 -0.91
CA GLY A 231 6.94 -1.86 0.29
C GLY A 231 7.19 -2.66 1.56
N LEU A 232 6.77 -3.93 1.59
CA LEU A 232 6.96 -4.83 2.72
C LEU A 232 8.45 -5.12 2.97
N MET A 233 9.19 -5.52 1.93
CA MET A 233 10.61 -5.82 2.02
C MET A 233 11.42 -4.57 2.34
N GLY A 234 11.10 -3.45 1.69
CA GLY A 234 11.76 -2.17 1.88
C GLY A 234 11.65 -1.67 3.30
N PHE A 235 10.52 -1.87 3.99
CA PHE A 235 10.38 -1.44 5.38
C PHE A 235 11.35 -2.16 6.32
N GLY A 236 11.44 -3.49 6.20
CA GLY A 236 12.36 -4.29 7.02
C GLY A 236 13.82 -4.00 6.71
N ILE A 237 14.16 -3.97 5.41
CA ILE A 237 15.55 -3.85 4.95
C ILE A 237 16.09 -2.42 5.15
N SER A 238 15.31 -1.38 4.85
CA SER A 238 15.80 0.01 4.97
C SER A 238 16.20 0.36 6.39
N ARG A 239 15.43 -0.09 7.39
CA ARG A 239 15.77 0.10 8.81
C ARG A 239 17.03 -0.66 9.20
N ALA A 240 17.15 -1.91 8.76
CA ALA A 240 18.33 -2.73 9.03
C ALA A 240 19.59 -2.11 8.42
N VAL A 241 19.56 -1.75 7.13
CA VAL A 241 20.68 -1.17 6.40
C VAL A 241 21.09 0.19 6.99
N LEU A 242 20.12 1.06 7.28
CA LEU A 242 20.42 2.37 7.86
C LEU A 242 21.01 2.29 9.28
N SER A 243 20.78 1.18 10.00
CA SER A 243 21.40 0.91 11.30
C SER A 243 22.82 0.36 11.20
N THR A 244 23.30 -0.01 10.01
CA THR A 244 24.65 -0.55 9.81
C THR A 244 25.70 0.56 9.69
N ALA A 245 26.95 0.22 10.05
CA ALA A 245 28.10 1.12 9.92
C ALA A 245 28.42 1.51 8.46
N LEU A 246 27.87 0.80 7.46
CA LEU A 246 28.10 1.09 6.04
C LEU A 246 27.56 2.45 5.61
N CYS A 247 26.44 2.91 6.19
CA CYS A 247 25.82 4.14 5.70
C CYS A 247 26.52 5.40 6.19
N ALA A 248 27.28 5.36 7.29
CA ALA A 248 27.91 6.50 8.00
C ALA A 248 27.00 7.73 8.27
N ALA A 249 25.76 7.73 7.76
CA ALA A 249 24.71 8.65 8.08
C ALA A 249 24.40 8.43 9.55
N PRO A 250 24.57 9.45 10.41
CA PRO A 250 24.15 9.32 11.78
C PRO A 250 22.69 8.88 11.74
N ALA A 251 22.35 7.75 12.35
CA ALA A 251 20.96 7.32 12.52
C ALA A 251 20.09 8.45 13.12
N ALA A 252 20.74 9.45 13.72
CA ALA A 252 20.20 10.70 14.20
C ALA A 252 19.66 11.70 13.14
N GLN A 253 19.98 11.61 11.84
CA GLN A 253 19.51 12.60 10.85
C GLN A 253 18.12 12.25 10.30
N PRO A 254 17.06 13.03 10.59
CA PRO A 254 15.69 12.71 10.17
C PRO A 254 15.49 12.75 8.65
N VAL A 255 16.23 13.62 7.96
CA VAL A 255 16.14 13.81 6.50
C VAL A 255 16.56 12.54 5.76
N ALA A 256 17.78 12.07 5.99
CA ALA A 256 18.32 10.89 5.30
C ALA A 256 17.47 9.65 5.56
N ARG A 257 17.01 9.48 6.81
CA ARG A 257 16.17 8.36 7.21
C ARG A 257 14.78 8.39 6.61
N GLY A 258 14.15 9.57 6.59
CA GLY A 258 12.90 9.79 5.90
C GLY A 258 13.02 9.46 4.43
N VAL A 259 13.97 10.08 3.73
CA VAL A 259 14.19 9.88 2.28
C VAL A 259 14.48 8.41 1.95
N ALA A 260 15.41 7.77 2.65
CA ALA A 260 15.77 6.37 2.40
C ALA A 260 14.58 5.43 2.60
N SER A 261 13.80 5.64 3.67
CA SER A 261 12.62 4.82 3.96
C SER A 261 11.50 5.07 2.96
N GLY A 262 11.24 6.32 2.59
CA GLY A 262 10.18 6.69 1.64
C GLY A 262 10.40 6.11 0.25
N VAL A 263 11.64 6.14 -0.25
CA VAL A 263 11.98 5.60 -1.58
C VAL A 263 12.06 4.07 -1.58
N SER A 264 12.42 3.43 -0.47
CA SER A 264 12.59 1.98 -0.39
C SER A 264 11.32 1.23 0.00
N ALA A 265 10.52 1.79 0.93
CA ALA A 265 9.47 1.08 1.67
C ALA A 265 8.05 1.64 1.42
N HIS A 266 7.91 2.57 0.47
CA HIS A 266 6.65 3.22 0.13
C HIS A 266 5.99 3.92 1.35
N VAL A 267 4.67 4.14 1.30
CA VAL A 267 3.90 4.75 2.42
C VAL A 267 4.00 3.90 3.68
N LEU A 268 3.98 2.57 3.54
CA LEU A 268 4.00 1.64 4.66
C LEU A 268 5.20 1.86 5.59
N GLY A 269 6.40 1.98 5.02
CA GLY A 269 7.58 2.19 5.86
C GLY A 269 7.70 3.60 6.43
N THR A 270 7.17 4.59 5.71
CA THR A 270 7.15 5.98 6.20
C THR A 270 6.16 6.16 7.35
N ALA A 271 5.03 5.44 7.34
CA ALA A 271 4.00 5.50 8.37
C ALA A 271 4.53 5.17 9.78
N ALA A 272 5.59 4.37 9.89
CA ALA A 272 6.24 4.07 11.17
C ALA A 272 6.84 5.32 11.86
N PHE A 273 7.15 6.38 11.11
CA PHE A 273 7.65 7.63 11.66
C PHE A 273 6.54 8.60 12.06
N ALA A 274 5.29 8.38 11.63
CA ALA A 274 4.22 9.38 11.77
C ALA A 274 4.00 9.86 13.21
N ALA A 275 4.11 8.94 14.19
CA ALA A 275 3.94 9.26 15.60
C ALA A 275 5.25 9.62 16.31
N ALA A 276 6.35 8.91 16.03
CA ALA A 276 7.60 9.06 16.77
C ALA A 276 8.47 10.21 16.23
N GLU A 277 8.45 10.46 14.93
CA GLU A 277 9.43 11.29 14.22
C GLU A 277 8.77 12.04 13.03
N PRO A 278 7.95 13.07 13.31
CA PRO A 278 7.14 13.75 12.30
C PRO A 278 7.97 14.38 11.17
N GLU A 279 9.20 14.82 11.45
CA GLU A 279 10.11 15.32 10.42
C GLU A 279 10.52 14.22 9.44
N ALA A 280 10.96 13.04 9.94
CA ALA A 280 11.33 11.92 9.08
C ALA A 280 10.13 11.41 8.26
N PHE A 281 8.94 11.42 8.86
CA PHE A 281 7.69 11.15 8.16
C PHE A 281 7.47 12.12 6.98
N ALA A 282 7.59 13.43 7.20
CA ALA A 282 7.41 14.42 6.14
C ALA A 282 8.42 14.23 4.99
N TRP A 283 9.69 13.99 5.30
CA TRP A 283 10.72 13.73 4.29
C TRP A 283 10.49 12.43 3.52
N GLY A 284 10.04 11.36 4.18
CA GLY A 284 9.72 10.11 3.50
C GLY A 284 8.52 10.23 2.56
N MET A 285 7.47 10.93 2.99
CA MET A 285 6.30 11.17 2.14
C MET A 285 6.65 12.03 0.93
N LEU A 286 7.52 13.03 1.11
CA LEU A 286 7.98 13.89 0.03
C LEU A 286 8.87 13.12 -0.95
N ALA A 287 9.84 12.36 -0.44
CA ALA A 287 10.76 11.56 -1.25
C ALA A 287 10.05 10.51 -2.11
N MET A 288 9.03 9.86 -1.55
CA MET A 288 8.18 8.92 -2.28
C MET A 288 7.45 9.59 -3.43
N ALA A 289 6.82 10.75 -3.18
CA ALA A 289 6.11 11.50 -4.21
C ALA A 289 7.08 11.97 -5.32
N THR A 290 8.22 12.55 -4.94
CA THR A 290 9.21 13.04 -5.92
C THR A 290 9.88 11.92 -6.70
N SER A 291 10.17 10.78 -6.06
CA SER A 291 10.70 9.59 -6.74
C SER A 291 9.67 8.99 -7.70
N GLY A 292 8.38 9.02 -7.35
CA GLY A 292 7.29 8.60 -8.24
C GLY A 292 7.20 9.46 -9.50
N VAL A 293 7.21 10.78 -9.33
CA VAL A 293 7.23 11.73 -10.45
C VAL A 293 8.49 11.57 -11.29
N ALA A 294 9.67 11.42 -10.67
CA ALA A 294 10.92 11.23 -11.39
C ALA A 294 10.93 9.93 -12.20
N SER A 295 10.42 8.83 -11.64
CA SER A 295 10.30 7.55 -12.34
C SER A 295 9.42 7.67 -13.59
N ALA A 296 8.25 8.31 -13.44
CA ALA A 296 7.35 8.58 -14.55
C ALA A 296 8.01 9.51 -15.59
N ALA A 297 8.72 10.54 -15.16
CA ALA A 297 9.42 11.47 -16.05
C ALA A 297 10.52 10.76 -16.86
N TRP A 298 11.30 9.87 -16.25
CA TRP A 298 12.32 9.09 -16.97
C TRP A 298 11.72 8.24 -18.08
N ILE A 299 10.59 7.59 -17.84
CA ILE A 299 9.95 6.72 -18.82
C ILE A 299 9.19 7.52 -19.89
N CYS A 300 8.42 8.52 -19.48
CA CYS A 300 7.55 9.27 -20.39
C CYS A 300 8.34 10.29 -21.23
N SER A 301 9.32 10.97 -20.63
CA SER A 301 10.03 12.10 -21.25
C SER A 301 11.38 11.75 -21.85
N CYS A 302 12.00 10.62 -21.47
CA CYS A 302 13.32 10.21 -21.98
C CYS A 302 13.23 8.91 -22.81
N PRO A 303 13.05 9.00 -24.14
CA PRO A 303 13.00 7.84 -25.03
C PRO A 303 14.14 6.83 -24.83
N PRO A 304 15.42 7.25 -24.67
CA PRO A 304 16.51 6.29 -24.48
C PRO A 304 16.35 5.42 -23.24
N VAL A 305 15.87 5.99 -22.13
CA VAL A 305 15.66 5.25 -20.88
C VAL A 305 14.50 4.26 -21.04
N ARG A 306 13.40 4.70 -21.65
CA ARG A 306 12.25 3.85 -21.92
C ARG A 306 12.61 2.67 -22.82
N ASP A 307 13.28 2.95 -23.94
CA ASP A 307 13.58 1.93 -24.94
C ASP A 307 14.60 0.92 -24.37
N LEU A 308 15.58 1.40 -23.59
CA LEU A 308 16.49 0.53 -22.84
C LEU A 308 15.74 -0.34 -21.82
N THR A 309 14.76 0.22 -21.12
CA THR A 309 13.94 -0.51 -20.13
C THR A 309 13.19 -1.67 -20.79
N VAL A 310 12.57 -1.43 -21.96
CA VAL A 310 11.85 -2.45 -22.73
C VAL A 310 12.80 -3.52 -23.28
N VAL A 311 13.95 -3.10 -23.82
CA VAL A 311 14.97 -4.04 -24.34
C VAL A 311 15.50 -4.95 -23.24
N LEU A 312 15.82 -4.41 -22.07
CA LEU A 312 16.34 -5.20 -20.95
C LEU A 312 15.29 -6.17 -20.40
N ALA A 313 14.03 -5.74 -20.26
CA ALA A 313 12.95 -6.62 -19.80
C ALA A 313 12.74 -7.81 -20.74
N ARG A 314 12.86 -7.62 -22.07
CA ARG A 314 12.69 -8.68 -23.07
C ARG A 314 13.84 -9.69 -23.13
N ARG A 315 15.04 -9.37 -22.63
CA ARG A 315 16.19 -10.29 -22.65
C ARG A 315 15.97 -11.59 -21.87
N GLY A 316 15.02 -11.60 -20.92
CA GLY A 316 14.62 -12.78 -20.16
C GLY A 316 13.53 -13.63 -20.81
N ALA A 317 12.95 -13.21 -21.94
CA ALA A 317 11.95 -14.02 -22.63
C ALA A 317 12.64 -15.26 -23.22
N PRO A 318 12.17 -16.49 -22.93
CA PRO A 318 12.63 -17.65 -23.69
C PRO A 318 12.37 -17.35 -25.16
N ALA A 319 13.39 -17.57 -26.01
CA ALA A 319 13.21 -17.46 -27.44
C ALA A 319 11.98 -18.27 -27.81
N ALA A 320 10.96 -17.62 -28.36
CA ALA A 320 9.88 -18.34 -29.02
C ALA A 320 10.57 -19.29 -30.00
N GLU A 321 10.45 -20.58 -29.75
CA GLU A 321 10.98 -21.62 -30.62
C GLU A 321 10.58 -21.24 -32.04
N GLY A 322 11.59 -21.13 -32.90
CA GLY A 322 11.42 -20.78 -34.29
C GLY A 322 10.31 -21.64 -34.86
N SER A 323 9.24 -20.98 -35.28
CA SER A 323 8.18 -21.58 -36.06
C SER A 323 8.83 -22.33 -37.21
N ALA A 324 8.81 -23.65 -37.09
CA ALA A 324 8.90 -24.53 -38.23
C ALA A 324 7.76 -24.14 -39.17
N GLU A 325 8.07 -23.41 -40.23
CA GLU A 325 7.47 -23.52 -41.57
C GLU A 325 7.90 -22.35 -42.45
N GLY A 326 8.62 -22.65 -43.53
CA GLY A 326 8.88 -21.66 -44.57
C GLY A 326 9.96 -22.03 -45.57
N ARG A 327 9.68 -23.04 -46.40
CA ARG A 327 10.14 -23.26 -47.79
C ARG A 327 11.64 -23.21 -48.11
#